data_AF-A0A0K0DLA7-F1
#
_entry.id   AF-A0A0K0DLA7-F1
#
_cell.length_a   1.000
_cell.length_b   1.000
_cell.length_c   1.000
_cell.angle_alpha   90.00
_cell.angle_beta   90.00
_cell.angle_gamma   90.00
#
_symmetry.space_group_name_H-M   'P 1'
#
loop_
_entity.id
_entity.type
_entity.pdbx_description
1 polymer ?
#
loop_
_entity_poly.entity_id
_entity_poly.type
_entity_poly.pdbx_seq_one_letter_code
_entity_poly.pdbx_strand_id
1 'polypeptide(L)'
;MLMEMWQECNKVRLIPNIEDIRSFIVEELKKFDNEHTRLFEIELACSSGASLHSKFDMFDEALKKTSTEKMHRLYLQWLNAFVKFKIRALLHDLCDNGWMKEKDWLNLEKEIETIKEEFGVEFIKKCLERRPQSAVIWNVYLENCLDEGIISPDEFRETCNRALDKVDPNDSFPIWQRAIEYSIVHDPSETEKIFRESLINTNSSVRSRIKILFLEYLDELFKQSKITDDKMREKVMELVNNKPNSPEFYCAVHLKELNRPQPDYKFAGFVIKSAVNEEGCASVEALILYAKWALRYEPTKFHVVHQMGLKLFEGALLDEFMIRWTRLLQNTAKDVREVCASVFLQLF
;
A
#
# COMPACT_ATOMS: atom_id res chain seq x y z
N MET A 1 33.09 33.93 0.37
CA MET A 1 33.71 35.10 -0.29
C MET A 1 33.82 34.95 -1.81
N LEU A 2 34.75 34.19 -2.40
CA LEU A 2 34.91 34.12 -3.87
C LEU A 2 33.63 33.63 -4.60
N MET A 3 32.93 32.64 -4.06
CA MET A 3 31.67 32.14 -4.64
C MET A 3 30.52 33.17 -4.55
N GLU A 4 30.40 33.88 -3.42
CA GLU A 4 29.42 34.97 -3.26
C GLU A 4 29.71 36.14 -4.21
N MET A 5 31.00 36.49 -4.37
CA MET A 5 31.43 37.50 -5.34
C MET A 5 31.04 37.09 -6.76
N TRP A 6 31.21 35.82 -7.14
CA TRP A 6 30.77 35.33 -8.44
C TRP A 6 29.24 35.41 -8.62
N GLN A 7 28.46 34.99 -7.61
CA GLN A 7 27.00 35.05 -7.65
C GLN A 7 26.49 36.50 -7.80
N GLU A 8 27.08 37.46 -7.09
CA GLU A 8 26.75 38.88 -7.23
C GLU A 8 27.18 39.44 -8.61
N CYS A 9 28.37 39.08 -9.10
CA CYS A 9 28.83 39.48 -10.43
C CYS A 9 27.93 38.96 -11.56
N ASN A 10 27.25 37.83 -11.37
CA ASN A 10 26.30 37.27 -12.35
C ASN A 10 24.95 37.98 -12.37
N LYS A 11 24.57 38.68 -11.30
CA LYS A 11 23.33 39.48 -11.25
C LYS A 11 23.45 40.78 -12.06
N VAL A 12 24.66 41.22 -12.38
CA VAL A 12 24.93 42.51 -13.00
C VAL A 12 25.49 42.34 -14.42
N ARG A 13 24.79 42.87 -15.43
CA ARG A 13 25.19 42.73 -16.86
C ARG A 13 25.78 44.00 -17.49
N LEU A 14 25.71 45.15 -16.81
CA LEU A 14 25.95 46.47 -17.40
C LEU A 14 27.20 47.19 -16.82
N ILE A 15 28.04 46.48 -16.06
CA ILE A 15 29.28 47.06 -15.52
C ILE A 15 30.43 46.83 -16.52
N PRO A 16 31.19 47.86 -16.91
CA PRO A 16 32.41 47.70 -17.69
C PRO A 16 33.40 46.74 -17.01
N ASN A 17 34.03 45.86 -17.78
CA ASN A 17 35.00 44.85 -17.31
C ASN A 17 34.41 43.76 -16.39
N ILE A 18 33.08 43.63 -16.29
CA ILE A 18 32.46 42.58 -15.47
C ILE A 18 32.84 41.17 -15.94
N GLU A 19 33.06 40.97 -17.25
CA GLU A 19 33.48 39.67 -17.80
C GLU A 19 34.93 39.31 -17.42
N ASP A 20 35.83 40.30 -17.32
CA ASP A 20 37.20 40.07 -16.87
C ASP A 20 37.23 39.69 -15.38
N ILE A 21 36.41 40.37 -14.57
CA ILE A 21 36.24 40.06 -13.15
C ILE A 21 35.66 38.66 -12.96
N ARG A 22 34.64 38.29 -13.75
CA ARG A 22 34.07 36.93 -13.72
C ARG A 22 35.10 35.88 -14.10
N SER A 23 35.88 36.12 -15.16
CA SER A 23 36.91 35.19 -15.63
C SER A 23 38.00 34.98 -14.58
N PHE A 24 38.46 36.07 -13.95
CA PHE A 24 39.42 35.99 -12.85
C PHE A 24 38.88 35.18 -11.66
N ILE A 25 37.64 35.44 -11.24
CA ILE A 25 37.02 34.69 -10.12
C ILE A 25 36.89 33.20 -10.47
N VAL A 26 36.51 32.86 -11.71
CA VAL A 26 36.43 31.47 -12.19
C VAL A 26 37.80 30.79 -12.15
N GLU A 27 38.86 31.45 -12.59
CA GLU A 27 40.22 30.91 -12.56
C GLU A 27 40.72 30.68 -11.13
N GLU A 28 40.46 31.61 -10.21
CA GLU A 28 40.82 31.43 -8.80
C GLU A 28 40.01 30.31 -8.14
N LEU A 29 38.71 30.20 -8.41
CA LEU A 29 37.87 29.11 -7.90
C LEU A 29 38.37 27.73 -8.34
N LYS A 30 38.82 27.59 -9.60
CA LYS A 30 39.38 26.33 -10.15
C LYS A 30 40.64 25.84 -9.42
N LYS A 31 41.32 26.69 -8.67
CA LYS A 31 42.52 26.30 -7.89
C LYS A 31 42.17 25.58 -6.58
N PHE A 32 40.92 25.64 -6.14
CA PHE A 32 40.46 25.00 -4.91
C PHE A 32 39.67 23.73 -5.20
N ASP A 33 40.00 22.64 -4.52
CA ASP A 33 39.24 21.38 -4.59
C ASP A 33 38.44 21.17 -3.30
N ASN A 34 37.27 21.80 -3.22
CA ASN A 34 36.38 21.70 -2.07
C ASN A 34 34.91 21.77 -2.50
N GLU A 35 33.99 21.49 -1.57
CA GLU A 35 32.54 21.47 -1.80
C GLU A 35 32.03 22.75 -2.50
N HIS A 36 32.51 23.93 -2.09
CA HIS A 36 32.04 25.20 -2.65
C HIS A 36 32.45 25.39 -4.11
N THR A 37 33.64 24.94 -4.51
CA THR A 37 34.06 24.98 -5.91
C THR A 37 33.25 24.01 -6.77
N ARG A 38 32.92 22.81 -6.25
CA ARG A 38 32.12 21.82 -7.00
C ARG A 38 30.67 22.27 -7.19
N LEU A 39 30.08 22.87 -6.16
CA LEU A 39 28.78 23.53 -6.26
C LEU A 39 28.78 24.62 -7.34
N PHE A 40 29.84 25.44 -7.36
CA PHE A 40 30.02 26.47 -8.38
C PHE A 40 30.13 25.88 -9.80
N GLU A 41 30.89 24.82 -10.01
CA GLU A 41 31.04 24.17 -11.32
C GLU A 41 29.68 23.67 -11.86
N ILE A 42 28.85 23.10 -10.98
CA ILE A 42 27.50 22.64 -11.29
C ILE A 42 26.58 23.83 -11.61
N GLU A 43 26.60 24.89 -10.81
CA GLU A 43 25.79 26.11 -11.03
C GLU A 43 26.16 26.80 -12.35
N LEU A 44 27.47 26.90 -12.65
CA LEU A 44 27.98 27.47 -13.90
C LEU A 44 27.47 26.69 -15.11
N ALA A 45 27.60 25.36 -15.11
CA ALA A 45 27.09 24.53 -16.20
C ALA A 45 25.55 24.55 -16.32
N CYS A 46 24.85 24.72 -15.20
CA CYS A 46 23.41 24.92 -15.20
C CYS A 46 23.00 26.21 -15.92
N SER A 47 23.79 27.28 -15.74
CA SER A 47 23.56 28.58 -16.36
C SER A 47 23.97 28.66 -17.84
N SER A 48 24.89 27.81 -18.29
CA SER A 48 25.42 27.82 -19.67
C SER A 48 24.60 27.00 -20.68
N GLY A 49 23.38 26.56 -20.31
CA GLY A 49 22.50 25.81 -21.21
C GLY A 49 22.92 24.35 -21.44
N ALA A 50 23.71 23.76 -20.55
CA ALA A 50 24.10 22.35 -20.66
C ALA A 50 22.87 21.42 -20.77
N SER A 51 23.02 20.30 -21.50
CA SER A 51 21.95 19.30 -21.61
C SER A 51 21.68 18.65 -20.26
N LEU A 52 20.46 18.13 -20.08
CA LEU A 52 20.06 17.44 -18.84
C LEU A 52 21.02 16.28 -18.48
N HIS A 53 21.49 15.55 -19.50
CA HIS A 53 22.43 14.44 -19.34
C HIS A 53 23.80 14.91 -18.84
N SER A 54 24.35 15.96 -19.45
CA SER A 54 25.62 16.56 -19.04
C SER A 54 25.57 17.05 -17.58
N LYS A 55 24.42 17.54 -17.12
CA LYS A 55 24.24 17.96 -15.72
C LYS A 55 24.25 16.78 -14.75
N PHE A 56 23.67 15.63 -15.12
CA PHE A 56 23.73 14.44 -14.27
C PHE A 56 25.16 13.94 -14.10
N ASP A 57 25.92 13.84 -15.19
CA ASP A 57 27.30 13.35 -15.16
C ASP A 57 28.18 14.24 -14.28
N MET A 58 27.96 15.56 -14.31
CA MET A 58 28.68 16.50 -13.45
C MET A 58 28.37 16.31 -11.96
N PHE A 59 27.11 16.07 -11.59
CA PHE A 59 26.78 15.75 -10.21
C PHE A 59 27.40 14.42 -9.77
N ASP A 60 27.38 13.39 -10.63
CA ASP A 60 27.99 12.09 -10.33
C ASP A 60 29.51 12.22 -10.15
N GLU A 61 30.19 12.96 -11.01
CA GLU A 61 31.63 13.23 -10.89
C GLU A 61 31.98 14.04 -9.64
N ALA A 62 31.15 15.04 -9.31
CA ALA A 62 31.34 15.84 -8.11
C ALA A 62 31.18 14.99 -6.84
N LEU A 63 30.19 14.10 -6.80
CA LEU A 63 29.97 13.19 -5.68
C LEU A 63 31.08 12.14 -5.52
N LYS A 64 31.67 11.65 -6.63
CA LYS A 64 32.84 10.75 -6.58
C LYS A 64 34.05 11.40 -5.90
N LYS A 65 34.20 12.72 -6.02
CA LYS A 65 35.33 13.48 -5.43
C LYS A 65 35.01 13.97 -4.02
N THR A 66 33.81 14.52 -3.83
CA THR A 66 33.39 15.19 -2.59
C THR A 66 31.99 14.72 -2.21
N SER A 67 31.95 13.57 -1.54
CA SER A 67 30.70 12.98 -1.03
C SER A 67 30.33 13.61 0.30
N THR A 68 29.41 14.58 0.28
CA THR A 68 28.88 15.27 1.48
C THR A 68 27.36 15.28 1.48
N GLU A 69 26.74 15.40 2.66
CA GLU A 69 25.28 15.52 2.77
C GLU A 69 24.74 16.61 1.84
N LYS A 70 25.29 17.82 1.91
CA LYS A 70 24.80 18.99 1.17
C LYS A 70 24.82 18.79 -0.34
N MET A 71 25.83 18.12 -0.88
CA MET A 71 25.90 17.77 -2.30
C MET A 71 24.80 16.78 -2.70
N HIS A 72 24.55 15.74 -1.91
CA HIS A 72 23.45 14.79 -2.15
C HIS A 72 22.09 15.48 -2.07
N ARG A 73 21.90 16.39 -1.11
CA ARG A 73 20.66 17.18 -0.96
C ARG A 73 20.41 18.06 -2.18
N LEU A 74 21.42 18.78 -2.63
CA LEU A 74 21.29 19.63 -3.81
C LEU A 74 20.96 18.78 -5.03
N TYR A 75 21.62 17.62 -5.18
CA TYR A 75 21.34 16.75 -6.30
C TYR A 75 19.88 16.24 -6.26
N LEU A 76 19.40 15.77 -5.11
CA LEU A 76 18.00 15.36 -4.92
C LEU A 76 16.99 16.47 -5.22
N GLN A 77 17.30 17.73 -4.89
CA GLN A 77 16.42 18.87 -5.22
C GLN A 77 16.33 19.11 -6.73
N TRP A 78 17.41 18.82 -7.45
CA TRP A 78 17.47 19.01 -8.88
C TRP A 78 16.85 17.84 -9.66
N LEU A 79 16.90 16.63 -9.11
CA LEU A 79 16.23 15.47 -9.68
C LEU A 79 14.72 15.66 -9.67
N ASN A 80 14.08 15.31 -10.80
CA ASN A 80 12.64 15.20 -10.91
C ASN A 80 12.20 13.73 -10.86
N ALA A 81 10.90 13.50 -10.69
CA ALA A 81 10.32 12.17 -10.54
C ALA A 81 10.56 11.20 -11.72
N PHE A 82 11.11 11.67 -12.85
CA PHE A 82 11.38 10.85 -14.04
C PHE A 82 12.72 10.11 -13.97
N VAL A 83 13.58 10.40 -12.98
CA VAL A 83 14.91 9.78 -12.84
C VAL A 83 15.03 9.00 -11.54
N LYS A 84 14.07 8.09 -11.31
CA LYS A 84 13.92 7.33 -10.05
C LYS A 84 15.17 6.56 -9.65
N PHE A 85 15.88 5.95 -10.60
CA PHE A 85 17.09 5.18 -10.29
C PHE A 85 18.18 6.02 -9.62
N LYS A 86 18.36 7.29 -10.03
CA LYS A 86 19.32 8.21 -9.38
C LYS A 86 18.84 8.65 -8.01
N ILE A 87 17.54 8.90 -7.85
CA ILE A 87 16.96 9.21 -6.54
C ILE A 87 17.24 8.06 -5.57
N ARG A 88 17.04 6.80 -6.01
CA ARG A 88 17.31 5.61 -5.19
C ARG A 88 18.79 5.50 -4.79
N ALA A 89 19.71 5.68 -5.74
CA ALA A 89 21.15 5.65 -5.45
C ALA A 89 21.53 6.71 -4.39
N LEU A 90 21.02 7.93 -4.52
CA LEU A 90 21.27 8.99 -3.54
C LEU A 90 20.64 8.72 -2.18
N LEU A 91 19.45 8.12 -2.13
CA LEU A 91 18.82 7.70 -0.87
C LEU A 91 19.62 6.58 -0.19
N HIS A 92 20.18 5.66 -0.97
CA HIS A 92 21.07 4.62 -0.47
C HIS A 92 22.33 5.24 0.16
N ASP A 93 22.97 6.18 -0.53
CA ASP A 93 24.16 6.87 -0.03
C ASP A 93 23.86 7.70 1.23
N LEU A 94 22.73 8.42 1.25
CA LEU A 94 22.29 9.14 2.46
C LEU A 94 22.04 8.17 3.62
N CYS A 95 21.49 6.98 3.33
CA CYS A 95 21.30 5.94 4.32
C CYS A 95 22.64 5.42 4.83
N ASP A 96 23.56 4.95 3.98
CA ASP A 96 24.85 4.43 4.46
C ASP A 96 25.61 5.46 5.32
N ASN A 97 25.58 6.73 4.94
CA ASN A 97 26.35 7.79 5.60
C ASN A 97 25.69 8.40 6.86
N GLY A 98 24.48 8.00 7.26
CA GLY A 98 23.87 8.59 8.47
C GLY A 98 23.13 9.89 8.25
N TRP A 99 22.90 10.29 7.00
CA TRP A 99 22.41 11.62 6.64
C TRP A 99 20.90 11.68 6.38
N MET A 100 20.17 10.59 6.60
CA MET A 100 18.73 10.51 6.35
C MET A 100 17.93 11.44 7.28
N LYS A 101 16.96 12.15 6.71
CA LYS A 101 15.92 12.90 7.42
C LYS A 101 14.58 12.19 7.23
N GLU A 102 13.58 12.57 8.02
CA GLU A 102 12.26 11.93 8.00
C GLU A 102 11.63 11.87 6.61
N LYS A 103 11.72 12.97 5.84
CA LYS A 103 11.22 13.01 4.47
C LYS A 103 11.92 12.01 3.54
N ASP A 104 13.21 11.74 3.76
CA ASP A 104 13.96 10.79 2.95
C ASP A 104 13.57 9.38 3.29
N TRP A 105 13.34 9.08 4.57
CA TRP A 105 12.86 7.77 4.99
C TRP A 105 11.49 7.46 4.37
N LEU A 106 10.57 8.43 4.36
CA LEU A 106 9.27 8.29 3.68
C LEU A 106 9.42 8.07 2.17
N ASN A 107 10.39 8.71 1.52
CA ASN A 107 10.67 8.50 0.10
C ASN A 107 11.29 7.13 -0.15
N LEU A 108 12.25 6.73 0.69
CA LEU A 108 12.92 5.44 0.60
C LEU A 108 11.93 4.29 0.81
N GLU A 109 11.01 4.40 1.78
CA GLU A 109 9.95 3.41 1.98
C GLU A 109 9.06 3.25 0.76
N LYS A 110 8.66 4.35 0.12
CA LYS A 110 7.88 4.29 -1.12
C LYS A 110 8.64 3.60 -2.25
N GLU A 111 9.94 3.87 -2.39
CA GLU A 111 10.77 3.22 -3.41
C GLU A 111 10.98 1.72 -3.09
N ILE A 112 11.22 1.38 -1.82
CA ILE A 112 11.31 -0.01 -1.34
C ILE A 112 10.02 -0.77 -1.63
N GLU A 113 8.85 -0.19 -1.33
CA GLU A 113 7.55 -0.82 -1.59
C GLU A 113 7.30 -1.03 -3.08
N THR A 114 7.77 -0.10 -3.92
CA THR A 114 7.54 -0.16 -5.37
C THR A 114 8.46 -1.16 -6.07
N ILE A 115 9.74 -1.24 -5.65
CA ILE A 115 10.78 -2.00 -6.39
C ILE A 115 11.64 -2.79 -5.40
N LYS A 116 10.98 -3.71 -4.71
CA LYS A 116 11.53 -4.53 -3.62
C LYS A 116 12.77 -5.31 -4.02
N GLU A 117 12.73 -5.91 -5.21
CA GLU A 117 13.76 -6.79 -5.78
C GLU A 117 15.12 -6.09 -5.98
N GLU A 118 15.14 -4.75 -6.09
CA GLU A 118 16.39 -4.00 -6.27
C GLU A 118 17.15 -3.79 -4.96
N PHE A 119 16.51 -4.02 -3.80
CA PHE A 119 17.13 -3.82 -2.50
C PHE A 119 17.52 -5.18 -1.88
N GLY A 120 18.82 -5.44 -1.81
CA GLY A 120 19.34 -6.66 -1.18
C GLY A 120 19.11 -6.70 0.33
N VAL A 121 19.09 -7.91 0.91
CA VAL A 121 18.83 -8.17 2.34
C VAL A 121 19.71 -7.33 3.26
N GLU A 122 21.00 -7.21 2.95
CA GLU A 122 21.96 -6.51 3.82
C GLU A 122 21.65 -5.00 3.91
N PHE A 123 21.22 -4.38 2.82
CA PHE A 123 20.80 -2.98 2.85
C PHE A 123 19.52 -2.81 3.66
N ILE A 124 18.52 -3.65 3.43
CA ILE A 124 17.25 -3.62 4.17
C ILE A 124 17.48 -3.82 5.68
N LYS A 125 18.39 -4.72 6.05
CA LYS A 125 18.79 -4.96 7.44
C LYS A 125 19.38 -3.70 8.09
N LYS A 126 20.29 -3.00 7.40
CA LYS A 126 20.81 -1.70 7.86
C LYS A 126 19.70 -0.66 8.01
N CYS A 127 18.71 -0.65 7.11
CA CYS A 127 17.57 0.25 7.24
C CYS A 127 16.76 -0.07 8.51
N LEU A 128 16.55 -1.36 8.85
CA LEU A 128 15.85 -1.78 10.06
C LEU A 128 16.58 -1.39 11.35
N GLU A 129 17.91 -1.43 11.37
CA GLU A 129 18.69 -0.98 12.53
C GLU A 129 18.42 0.49 12.87
N ARG A 130 18.07 1.30 11.86
CA ARG A 130 17.83 2.74 12.01
C ARG A 130 16.35 3.10 12.11
N ARG A 131 15.47 2.31 11.49
CA ARG A 131 14.03 2.55 11.45
C ARG A 131 13.23 1.27 11.76
N PRO A 132 13.39 0.69 12.96
CA PRO A 132 12.74 -0.57 13.33
C PRO A 132 11.20 -0.47 13.41
N GLN A 133 10.63 0.72 13.45
CA GLN A 133 9.18 0.95 13.48
C GLN A 133 8.50 0.83 12.11
N SER A 134 9.27 0.71 11.02
CA SER A 134 8.73 0.69 9.66
C SER A 134 8.16 -0.67 9.27
N ALA A 135 6.84 -0.76 9.13
CA ALA A 135 6.17 -1.96 8.61
C ALA A 135 6.64 -2.31 7.19
N VAL A 136 6.89 -1.30 6.35
CA VAL A 136 7.30 -1.48 4.95
C VAL A 136 8.67 -2.15 4.87
N ILE A 137 9.64 -1.64 5.61
CA ILE A 137 11.00 -2.19 5.60
C ILE A 137 11.00 -3.61 6.19
N TRP A 138 10.26 -3.86 7.27
CA TRP A 138 10.11 -5.22 7.82
C TRP A 138 9.46 -6.19 6.84
N ASN A 139 8.41 -5.76 6.13
CA ASN A 139 7.73 -6.61 5.16
C ASN A 139 8.68 -7.06 4.04
N VAL A 140 9.49 -6.14 3.49
CA VAL A 140 10.49 -6.47 2.46
C VAL A 140 11.63 -7.30 3.03
N TYR A 141 12.08 -7.02 4.26
CA TYR A 141 13.08 -7.85 4.92
C TYR A 141 12.64 -9.31 5.05
N LEU A 142 11.41 -9.53 5.55
CA LEU A 142 10.84 -10.85 5.71
C LEU A 142 10.70 -11.57 4.36
N GLU A 143 10.24 -10.86 3.32
CA GLU A 143 10.14 -11.38 1.94
C GLU A 143 11.51 -11.81 1.41
N ASN A 144 12.51 -10.94 1.47
CA ASN A 144 13.85 -11.28 0.98
C ASN A 144 14.49 -12.44 1.76
N CYS A 145 14.23 -12.54 3.08
CA CYS A 145 14.73 -13.66 3.88
C CYS A 145 14.15 -15.01 3.43
N LEU A 146 12.91 -15.02 2.92
CA LEU A 146 12.29 -16.22 2.35
C LEU A 146 12.87 -16.56 0.98
N ASP A 147 12.99 -15.56 0.11
CA ASP A 147 13.47 -15.75 -1.26
C ASP A 147 14.94 -16.21 -1.30
N GLU A 148 15.77 -15.66 -0.42
CA GLU A 148 17.19 -16.03 -0.31
C GLU A 148 17.44 -17.24 0.61
N GLY A 149 16.40 -17.76 1.28
CA GLY A 149 16.51 -18.93 2.17
C GLY A 149 17.44 -18.72 3.37
N ILE A 150 17.51 -17.48 3.88
CA ILE A 150 18.50 -17.06 4.89
C ILE A 150 18.14 -17.57 6.28
N ILE A 151 16.85 -17.68 6.59
CA ILE A 151 16.35 -18.00 7.92
C ILE A 151 15.59 -19.32 7.93
N SER A 152 15.82 -20.09 9.00
CA SER A 152 15.07 -21.32 9.25
C SER A 152 13.60 -21.04 9.62
N PRO A 153 12.71 -22.05 9.56
CA PRO A 153 11.31 -21.85 9.94
C PRO A 153 11.10 -21.30 11.35
N ASP A 154 11.87 -21.81 12.32
CA ASP A 154 11.76 -21.36 13.71
C ASP A 154 12.23 -19.90 13.86
N GLU A 155 13.32 -19.52 13.17
CA GLU A 155 13.85 -18.16 13.15
C GLU A 155 12.93 -17.17 12.41
N PHE A 156 12.18 -17.64 11.41
CA PHE A 156 11.21 -16.81 10.69
C PHE A 156 10.13 -16.29 11.63
N ARG A 157 9.54 -17.19 12.43
CA ARG A 157 8.49 -16.80 13.36
C ARG A 157 9.01 -15.83 14.43
N GLU A 158 10.20 -16.09 14.97
CA GLU A 158 10.84 -15.17 15.92
C GLU A 158 11.09 -13.80 15.29
N THR A 159 11.50 -13.76 14.02
CA THR A 159 11.72 -12.51 13.29
C THR A 159 10.42 -11.74 13.07
N CYS A 160 9.31 -12.42 12.74
CA CYS A 160 7.99 -11.78 12.70
C CYS A 160 7.59 -11.19 14.06
N ASN A 161 7.83 -11.92 15.17
CA ASN A 161 7.49 -11.42 16.50
C ASN A 161 8.31 -10.17 16.86
N ARG A 162 9.62 -10.17 16.55
CA ARG A 162 10.46 -8.97 16.72
C ARG A 162 9.96 -7.77 15.92
N ALA A 163 9.46 -8.00 14.70
CA ALA A 163 8.87 -6.94 13.89
C ALA A 163 7.57 -6.40 14.54
N LEU A 164 6.69 -7.30 14.98
CA LEU A 164 5.43 -6.95 15.66
C LEU A 164 5.64 -6.17 16.96
N ASP A 165 6.75 -6.41 17.68
CA ASP A 165 7.11 -5.66 18.89
C ASP A 165 7.55 -4.22 18.62
N LYS A 166 7.92 -3.89 17.38
CA LYS A 166 8.49 -2.58 16.99
C LYS A 166 7.55 -1.72 16.16
N VAL A 167 6.73 -2.36 15.33
CA VAL A 167 5.83 -1.70 14.36
C VAL A 167 4.56 -1.21 15.05
N ASP A 168 4.00 -0.10 14.57
CA ASP A 168 2.69 0.39 15.03
C ASP A 168 1.61 -0.70 14.82
N PRO A 169 0.76 -1.00 15.83
CA PRO A 169 -0.30 -1.99 15.69
C PRO A 169 -1.22 -1.76 14.48
N ASN A 170 -1.44 -0.52 14.04
CA ASN A 170 -2.24 -0.18 12.86
C ASN A 170 -1.58 -0.57 11.54
N ASP A 171 -0.24 -0.62 11.52
CA ASP A 171 0.55 -0.95 10.33
C ASP A 171 1.06 -2.40 10.36
N SER A 172 0.71 -3.18 11.40
CA SER A 172 1.19 -4.55 11.63
C SER A 172 0.67 -5.61 10.64
N PHE A 173 -0.34 -5.28 9.82
CA PHE A 173 -0.99 -6.25 8.93
C PHE A 173 -0.02 -7.00 7.99
N PRO A 174 0.90 -6.34 7.26
CA PRO A 174 1.80 -7.04 6.34
C PRO A 174 2.65 -8.10 7.05
N ILE A 175 3.05 -7.84 8.30
CA ILE A 175 3.85 -8.78 9.09
C ILE A 175 3.04 -10.02 9.46
N TRP A 176 1.79 -9.83 9.90
CA TRP A 176 0.88 -10.95 10.16
C TRP A 176 0.59 -11.75 8.88
N GLN A 177 0.38 -11.07 7.76
CA GLN A 177 0.17 -11.71 6.47
C GLN A 177 1.37 -12.61 6.12
N ARG A 178 2.61 -12.13 6.24
CA ARG A 178 3.81 -12.94 5.99
C ARG A 178 3.92 -14.15 6.92
N ALA A 179 3.65 -13.96 8.22
CA ALA A 179 3.66 -15.07 9.18
C ALA A 179 2.64 -16.17 8.81
N ILE A 180 1.45 -15.76 8.35
CA ILE A 180 0.40 -16.67 7.92
C ILE A 180 0.78 -17.37 6.62
N GLU A 181 1.19 -16.62 5.60
CA GLU A 181 1.63 -17.15 4.29
C GLU A 181 2.75 -18.17 4.46
N TYR A 182 3.74 -17.86 5.31
CA TYR A 182 4.82 -18.77 5.62
C TYR A 182 4.32 -20.07 6.26
N SER A 183 3.43 -19.97 7.26
CA SER A 183 2.88 -21.14 7.93
C SER A 183 2.09 -22.04 6.97
N ILE A 184 1.34 -21.47 6.02
CA ILE A 184 0.56 -22.25 5.05
C ILE A 184 1.47 -23.19 4.23
N VAL A 185 2.69 -22.74 3.92
CA VAL A 185 3.65 -23.49 3.11
C VAL A 185 4.49 -24.44 3.96
N HIS A 186 4.97 -23.98 5.12
CA HIS A 186 6.00 -24.67 5.88
C HIS A 186 5.50 -25.39 7.14
N ASP A 187 4.40 -24.93 7.75
CA ASP A 187 3.78 -25.58 8.92
C ASP A 187 2.24 -25.45 8.90
N PRO A 188 1.56 -26.19 8.00
CA PRO A 188 0.10 -26.08 7.84
C PRO A 188 -0.70 -26.43 9.10
N SER A 189 -0.10 -27.19 10.04
CA SER A 189 -0.71 -27.54 11.32
C SER A 189 -0.90 -26.31 12.22
N GLU A 190 0.04 -25.36 12.18
CA GLU A 190 0.02 -24.18 13.05
C GLU A 190 -0.68 -22.97 12.40
N THR A 191 -0.99 -23.02 11.10
CA THR A 191 -1.62 -21.90 10.37
C THR A 191 -2.85 -21.34 11.06
N GLU A 192 -3.79 -22.19 11.47
CA GLU A 192 -5.01 -21.72 12.13
C GLU A 192 -4.75 -21.12 13.51
N LYS A 193 -3.74 -21.62 14.22
CA LYS A 193 -3.32 -21.07 15.50
C LYS A 193 -2.75 -19.66 15.30
N ILE A 194 -1.94 -19.44 14.27
CA ILE A 194 -1.41 -18.11 13.92
C ILE A 194 -2.54 -17.16 13.52
N PHE A 195 -3.54 -17.63 12.76
CA PHE A 195 -4.75 -16.85 12.49
C PHE A 195 -5.43 -16.43 13.81
N ARG A 196 -5.68 -17.38 14.73
CA ARG A 196 -6.34 -17.07 16.01
C ARG A 196 -5.52 -16.10 16.87
N GLU A 197 -4.20 -16.30 16.93
CA GLU A 197 -3.27 -15.40 17.62
C GLU A 197 -3.34 -13.97 17.05
N SER A 198 -3.28 -13.85 15.72
CA SER A 198 -3.33 -12.56 15.03
C SER A 198 -4.66 -11.83 15.26
N LEU A 199 -5.79 -12.55 15.37
CA LEU A 199 -7.09 -11.96 15.69
C LEU A 199 -7.16 -11.40 17.12
N ILE A 200 -6.43 -11.99 18.06
CA ILE A 200 -6.35 -11.56 19.47
C ILE A 200 -5.44 -10.34 19.61
N ASN A 201 -4.28 -10.37 18.95
CA ASN A 201 -3.20 -9.40 19.14
C ASN A 201 -3.27 -8.17 18.23
N THR A 202 -4.39 -7.95 17.53
CA THR A 202 -4.54 -6.83 16.60
C THR A 202 -5.74 -5.95 16.92
N ASN A 203 -5.64 -4.68 16.53
CA ASN A 203 -6.75 -3.72 16.59
C ASN A 203 -7.84 -4.05 15.56
N SER A 204 -8.97 -3.36 15.63
CA SER A 204 -10.14 -3.61 14.77
C SER A 204 -9.85 -3.49 13.26
N SER A 205 -9.00 -2.55 12.85
CA SER A 205 -8.63 -2.33 11.45
C SER A 205 -7.86 -3.52 10.88
N VAL A 206 -6.75 -3.89 11.54
CA VAL A 206 -5.91 -5.03 11.11
C VAL A 206 -6.65 -6.36 11.25
N ARG A 207 -7.42 -6.55 12.34
CA ARG A 207 -8.24 -7.73 12.57
C ARG A 207 -9.22 -7.99 11.43
N SER A 208 -9.83 -6.94 10.89
CA SER A 208 -10.78 -7.08 9.78
C SER A 208 -10.11 -7.59 8.50
N ARG A 209 -8.91 -7.09 8.20
CA ARG A 209 -8.09 -7.59 7.07
C ARG A 209 -7.66 -9.04 7.28
N ILE A 210 -7.27 -9.41 8.51
CA ILE A 210 -6.93 -10.79 8.87
C ILE A 210 -8.13 -11.73 8.68
N LYS A 211 -9.35 -11.32 9.04
CA LYS A 211 -10.55 -12.14 8.82
C LYS A 211 -10.84 -12.39 7.35
N ILE A 212 -10.60 -11.38 6.49
CA ILE A 212 -10.72 -11.55 5.03
C ILE A 212 -9.67 -12.55 4.54
N LEU A 213 -8.42 -12.43 4.98
CA LEU A 213 -7.36 -13.40 4.66
C LEU A 213 -7.71 -14.81 5.16
N PHE A 214 -8.30 -14.93 6.35
CA PHE A 214 -8.74 -16.23 6.88
C PHE A 214 -9.89 -16.81 6.05
N LEU A 215 -10.83 -15.98 5.61
CA LEU A 215 -11.90 -16.41 4.71
C LEU A 215 -11.35 -16.90 3.36
N GLU A 216 -10.30 -16.27 2.83
CA GLU A 216 -9.60 -16.71 1.61
C GLU A 216 -8.90 -18.05 1.82
N TYR A 217 -8.18 -18.21 2.93
CA TYR A 217 -7.56 -19.48 3.29
C TYR A 217 -8.58 -20.61 3.39
N LEU A 218 -9.70 -20.39 4.08
CA LEU A 218 -10.74 -21.41 4.22
C LEU A 218 -11.42 -21.74 2.87
N ASP A 219 -11.62 -20.74 2.01
CA ASP A 219 -12.14 -20.94 0.65
C ASP A 219 -11.21 -21.81 -0.20
N GLU A 220 -9.89 -21.62 -0.04
CA GLU A 220 -8.89 -22.44 -0.72
C GLU A 220 -8.85 -23.88 -0.19
N LEU A 221 -8.92 -24.07 1.13
CA LEU A 221 -9.07 -25.41 1.73
C LEU A 221 -10.34 -26.12 1.22
N PHE A 222 -11.43 -25.38 1.08
CA PHE A 222 -12.68 -25.91 0.55
C PHE A 222 -12.54 -26.34 -0.92
N LYS A 223 -11.94 -25.51 -1.79
CA LYS A 223 -11.65 -25.86 -3.19
C LYS A 223 -10.77 -27.10 -3.32
N GLN A 224 -9.81 -27.25 -2.40
CA GLN A 224 -8.94 -28.42 -2.32
C GLN A 224 -9.62 -29.64 -1.66
N SER A 225 -10.91 -29.56 -1.32
CA SER A 225 -11.67 -30.62 -0.63
C SER A 225 -11.07 -31.05 0.72
N LYS A 226 -10.30 -30.17 1.37
CA LYS A 226 -9.70 -30.41 2.70
C LYS A 226 -10.69 -30.16 3.84
N ILE A 227 -11.73 -29.37 3.59
CA ILE A 227 -12.84 -29.13 4.53
C ILE A 227 -14.18 -29.26 3.80
N THR A 228 -15.22 -29.63 4.54
CA THR A 228 -16.59 -29.71 4.03
C THR A 228 -17.27 -28.34 4.05
N ASP A 229 -18.38 -28.19 3.31
CA ASP A 229 -19.23 -27.01 3.35
C ASP A 229 -19.67 -26.66 4.78
N ASP A 230 -20.08 -27.65 5.56
CA ASP A 230 -20.52 -27.45 6.94
C ASP A 230 -19.39 -26.94 7.83
N LYS A 231 -18.18 -27.52 7.70
CA LYS A 231 -17.03 -27.09 8.50
C LYS A 231 -16.56 -25.70 8.11
N MET A 232 -16.63 -25.38 6.82
CA MET A 232 -16.36 -24.03 6.30
C MET A 232 -17.33 -23.01 6.92
N ARG A 233 -18.64 -23.27 6.86
CA ARG A 233 -19.66 -22.37 7.43
C ARG A 233 -19.53 -22.22 8.94
N GLU A 234 -19.23 -23.31 9.66
CA GLU A 234 -18.95 -23.27 11.11
C GLU A 234 -17.83 -22.28 11.43
N LYS A 235 -16.68 -22.39 10.74
CA LYS A 235 -15.53 -21.49 10.95
C LYS A 235 -15.83 -20.06 10.52
N VAL A 236 -16.52 -19.85 9.40
CA VAL A 236 -16.93 -18.50 8.98
C VAL A 236 -17.89 -17.89 10.01
N MET A 237 -18.78 -18.69 10.59
CA MET A 237 -19.69 -18.23 11.64
C MET A 237 -18.93 -17.86 12.93
N GLU A 238 -17.87 -18.59 13.29
CA GLU A 238 -16.96 -18.17 14.38
C GLU A 238 -16.38 -16.77 14.11
N LEU A 239 -15.94 -16.51 12.87
CA LEU A 239 -15.38 -15.21 12.49
C LEU A 239 -16.43 -14.09 12.53
N VAL A 240 -17.64 -14.36 12.04
CA VAL A 240 -18.78 -13.44 12.11
C VAL A 240 -19.15 -13.11 13.56
N ASN A 241 -19.13 -14.09 14.46
CA ASN A 241 -19.46 -13.89 15.86
C ASN A 241 -18.35 -13.18 16.65
N ASN A 242 -17.10 -13.25 16.19
CA ASN A 242 -15.96 -12.59 16.83
C ASN A 242 -15.93 -11.09 16.49
N LYS A 243 -16.71 -10.26 17.17
CA LYS A 243 -16.79 -8.81 16.88
C LYS A 243 -15.52 -8.01 17.31
N PRO A 244 -15.27 -6.82 16.75
CA PRO A 244 -16.02 -6.14 15.68
C PRO A 244 -15.66 -6.64 14.28
N ASN A 245 -16.58 -6.44 13.33
CA ASN A 245 -16.41 -6.76 11.91
C ASN A 245 -16.45 -5.50 11.06
N SER A 246 -15.72 -5.50 9.93
CA SER A 246 -15.83 -4.44 8.94
C SER A 246 -16.93 -4.76 7.90
N PRO A 247 -17.51 -3.74 7.25
CA PRO A 247 -18.45 -3.95 6.16
C PRO A 247 -17.87 -4.84 5.06
N GLU A 248 -16.59 -4.66 4.73
CA GLU A 248 -15.89 -5.39 3.68
C GLU A 248 -15.83 -6.88 4.00
N PHE A 249 -15.58 -7.25 5.26
CA PHE A 249 -15.60 -8.64 5.70
C PHE A 249 -16.98 -9.28 5.49
N TYR A 250 -18.06 -8.60 5.91
CA TYR A 250 -19.41 -9.12 5.70
C TYR A 250 -19.78 -9.25 4.22
N CYS A 251 -19.41 -8.25 3.41
CA CYS A 251 -19.63 -8.29 1.96
C CYS A 251 -18.87 -9.46 1.32
N ALA A 252 -17.62 -9.69 1.72
CA ALA A 252 -16.81 -10.79 1.23
C ALA A 252 -17.41 -12.15 1.58
N VAL A 253 -17.87 -12.35 2.82
CA VAL A 253 -18.55 -13.59 3.24
C VAL A 253 -19.83 -13.80 2.43
N HIS A 254 -20.66 -12.77 2.31
CA HIS A 254 -21.92 -12.83 1.57
C HIS A 254 -21.71 -13.23 0.10
N LEU A 255 -20.78 -12.55 -0.59
CA LEU A 255 -20.47 -12.80 -1.99
C LEU A 255 -19.87 -14.20 -2.19
N LYS A 256 -18.94 -14.62 -1.34
CA LYS A 256 -18.34 -15.95 -1.42
C LYS A 256 -19.38 -17.05 -1.22
N GLU A 257 -20.29 -16.93 -0.24
CA GLU A 257 -21.35 -17.92 -0.03
C GLU A 257 -22.29 -18.02 -1.26
N LEU A 258 -22.71 -16.88 -1.82
CA LEU A 258 -23.59 -16.86 -2.99
C LEU A 258 -22.95 -17.44 -4.25
N ASN A 259 -21.62 -17.40 -4.35
CA ASN A 259 -20.87 -17.94 -5.48
C ASN A 259 -20.49 -19.43 -5.32
N ARG A 260 -20.88 -20.09 -4.22
CA ARG A 260 -20.60 -21.51 -4.02
C ARG A 260 -21.42 -22.40 -4.97
N PRO A 261 -20.97 -23.63 -5.24
CA PRO A 261 -21.76 -24.61 -5.99
C PRO A 261 -23.13 -24.92 -5.34
N GLN A 262 -23.17 -24.92 -4.00
CA GLN A 262 -24.41 -25.09 -3.22
C GLN A 262 -24.54 -23.95 -2.20
N PRO A 263 -25.05 -22.77 -2.62
CA PRO A 263 -25.19 -21.63 -1.73
C PRO A 263 -26.22 -21.87 -0.63
N ASP A 264 -25.89 -21.51 0.61
CA ASP A 264 -26.87 -21.32 1.66
C ASP A 264 -27.36 -19.85 1.65
N TYR A 265 -28.47 -19.63 0.96
CA TYR A 265 -29.08 -18.31 0.85
C TYR A 265 -29.54 -17.75 2.20
N LYS A 266 -29.91 -18.60 3.17
CA LYS A 266 -30.30 -18.14 4.50
C LYS A 266 -29.10 -17.64 5.27
N PHE A 267 -27.98 -18.38 5.21
CA PHE A 267 -26.72 -17.95 5.81
C PHE A 267 -26.20 -16.66 5.15
N ALA A 268 -26.16 -16.58 3.83
CA ALA A 268 -25.75 -15.37 3.11
C ALA A 268 -26.63 -14.17 3.47
N GLY A 269 -27.94 -14.37 3.63
CA GLY A 269 -28.89 -13.36 4.09
C GLY A 269 -28.65 -12.91 5.52
N PHE A 270 -28.39 -13.86 6.44
CA PHE A 270 -28.04 -13.57 7.83
C PHE A 270 -26.77 -12.71 7.94
N VAL A 271 -25.71 -13.07 7.21
CA VAL A 271 -24.43 -12.34 7.20
C VAL A 271 -24.62 -10.90 6.75
N ILE A 272 -25.24 -10.68 5.58
CA ILE A 272 -25.38 -9.32 5.04
C ILE A 272 -26.38 -8.48 5.84
N LYS A 273 -27.41 -9.10 6.41
CA LYS A 273 -28.31 -8.44 7.35
C LYS A 273 -27.58 -8.03 8.62
N SER A 274 -26.62 -8.82 9.08
CA SER A 274 -25.81 -8.46 10.26
C SER A 274 -24.96 -7.22 9.99
N ALA A 275 -24.37 -7.11 8.80
CA ALA A 275 -23.58 -5.95 8.38
C ALA A 275 -24.33 -4.61 8.52
N VAL A 276 -25.60 -4.58 8.10
CA VAL A 276 -26.41 -3.33 8.11
C VAL A 276 -27.06 -3.04 9.45
N ASN A 277 -27.09 -4.00 10.38
CA ASN A 277 -27.64 -3.83 11.73
C ASN A 277 -26.56 -3.66 12.80
N GLU A 278 -25.30 -4.03 12.52
CA GLU A 278 -24.18 -3.81 13.43
C GLU A 278 -23.75 -2.33 13.40
N GLU A 279 -23.69 -1.72 14.58
CA GLU A 279 -23.32 -0.32 14.74
C GLU A 279 -21.91 -0.05 14.18
N GLY A 280 -21.77 1.00 13.37
CA GLY A 280 -20.50 1.35 12.72
C GLY A 280 -20.07 0.44 11.56
N CYS A 281 -20.89 -0.55 11.18
CA CYS A 281 -20.54 -1.51 10.13
C CYS A 281 -21.33 -1.31 8.82
N ALA A 282 -22.39 -0.50 8.83
CA ALA A 282 -23.22 -0.29 7.65
C ALA A 282 -22.46 0.48 6.56
N SER A 283 -22.37 -0.10 5.36
CA SER A 283 -21.87 0.57 4.15
C SER A 283 -22.90 0.56 3.04
N VAL A 284 -22.79 1.50 2.10
CA VAL A 284 -23.67 1.57 0.91
C VAL A 284 -23.60 0.24 0.15
N GLU A 285 -22.41 -0.35 0.03
CA GLU A 285 -22.21 -1.64 -0.62
C GLU A 285 -22.95 -2.77 0.11
N ALA A 286 -22.80 -2.89 1.43
CA ALA A 286 -23.48 -3.91 2.21
C ALA A 286 -25.00 -3.81 2.07
N LEU A 287 -25.54 -2.59 2.06
CA LEU A 287 -26.96 -2.37 1.90
C LEU A 287 -27.46 -2.70 0.49
N ILE A 288 -26.70 -2.39 -0.56
CA ILE A 288 -27.04 -2.75 -1.94
C ILE A 288 -26.98 -4.28 -2.14
N LEU A 289 -26.03 -4.97 -1.51
CA LEU A 289 -25.98 -6.42 -1.50
C LEU A 289 -27.19 -7.02 -0.76
N TYR A 290 -27.57 -6.44 0.39
CA TYR A 290 -28.77 -6.86 1.10
C TYR A 290 -30.04 -6.62 0.26
N ALA A 291 -30.12 -5.51 -0.46
CA ALA A 291 -31.23 -5.21 -1.35
C ALA A 291 -31.33 -6.23 -2.50
N LYS A 292 -30.21 -6.58 -3.14
CA LYS A 292 -30.14 -7.63 -4.17
C LYS A 292 -30.62 -8.99 -3.63
N TRP A 293 -30.15 -9.34 -2.44
CA TRP A 293 -30.56 -10.59 -1.78
C TRP A 293 -32.05 -10.58 -1.44
N ALA A 294 -32.55 -9.50 -0.84
CA ALA A 294 -33.96 -9.36 -0.47
C ALA A 294 -34.87 -9.39 -1.70
N LEU A 295 -34.49 -8.73 -2.80
CA LEU A 295 -35.26 -8.76 -4.04
C LEU A 295 -35.45 -10.18 -4.59
N ARG A 296 -34.46 -11.05 -4.42
CA ARG A 296 -34.49 -12.43 -4.93
C ARG A 296 -35.13 -13.42 -3.98
N TYR A 297 -34.90 -13.29 -2.67
CA TYR A 297 -35.25 -14.32 -1.68
C TYR A 297 -36.30 -13.85 -0.65
N GLU A 298 -36.41 -12.54 -0.39
CA GLU A 298 -37.40 -11.97 0.53
C GLU A 298 -38.03 -10.67 -0.03
N PRO A 299 -38.76 -10.72 -1.18
CA PRO A 299 -39.18 -9.50 -1.90
C PRO A 299 -40.06 -8.59 -1.05
N THR A 300 -40.81 -9.17 -0.11
CA THR A 300 -41.65 -8.43 0.84
C THR A 300 -40.85 -7.48 1.74
N LYS A 301 -39.55 -7.73 1.96
CA LYS A 301 -38.67 -6.87 2.76
C LYS A 301 -37.88 -5.88 1.92
N PHE A 302 -37.94 -5.94 0.59
CA PHE A 302 -37.14 -5.08 -0.28
C PHE A 302 -37.37 -3.58 -0.02
N HIS A 303 -38.62 -3.16 0.18
CA HIS A 303 -38.96 -1.77 0.53
C HIS A 303 -38.41 -1.35 1.91
N VAL A 304 -38.28 -2.29 2.85
CA VAL A 304 -37.69 -2.03 4.19
C VAL A 304 -36.20 -1.75 4.05
N VAL A 305 -35.50 -2.46 3.17
CA VAL A 305 -34.07 -2.21 2.89
C VAL A 305 -33.86 -0.80 2.32
N HIS A 306 -34.75 -0.34 1.44
CA HIS A 306 -34.71 1.04 0.93
C HIS A 306 -34.84 2.06 2.06
N GLN A 307 -35.86 1.91 2.90
CA GLN A 307 -36.10 2.81 4.03
C GLN A 307 -34.94 2.80 5.03
N MET A 308 -34.29 1.64 5.21
CA MET A 308 -33.09 1.52 6.03
C MET A 308 -31.94 2.36 5.46
N GLY A 309 -31.71 2.33 4.15
CA GLY A 309 -30.69 3.17 3.51
C GLY A 309 -30.91 4.66 3.66
N LEU A 310 -32.16 5.10 3.51
CA LEU A 310 -32.54 6.51 3.73
C LEU A 310 -32.32 6.97 5.17
N LYS A 311 -32.27 6.05 6.14
CA LYS A 311 -32.00 6.36 7.55
C LYS A 311 -30.53 6.25 7.93
N LEU A 312 -29.79 5.35 7.29
CA LEU A 312 -28.39 5.06 7.63
C LEU A 312 -27.42 6.05 7.00
N PHE A 313 -27.77 6.68 5.88
CA PHE A 313 -26.85 7.51 5.11
C PHE A 313 -27.33 8.95 4.97
N GLU A 314 -26.38 9.88 5.02
CA GLU A 314 -26.58 11.31 4.83
C GLU A 314 -25.51 11.88 3.88
N GLY A 315 -25.76 13.05 3.29
CA GLY A 315 -24.82 13.74 2.41
C GLY A 315 -24.35 12.87 1.24
N ALA A 316 -23.04 12.85 1.01
CA ALA A 316 -22.44 12.13 -0.14
C ALA A 316 -22.73 10.62 -0.13
N LEU A 317 -22.86 9.99 1.05
CA LEU A 317 -23.18 8.56 1.13
C LEU A 317 -24.64 8.29 0.74
N LEU A 318 -25.55 9.22 1.03
CA LEU A 318 -26.95 9.12 0.61
C LEU A 318 -27.05 9.25 -0.92
N ASP A 319 -26.31 10.20 -1.51
CA ASP A 319 -26.27 10.36 -2.96
C ASP A 319 -25.73 9.10 -3.65
N GLU A 320 -24.64 8.52 -3.13
CA GLU A 320 -24.09 7.27 -3.64
C GLU A 320 -25.12 6.13 -3.53
N PHE A 321 -25.78 6.01 -2.39
CA PHE A 321 -26.84 5.02 -2.18
C PHE A 321 -27.96 5.18 -3.20
N MET A 322 -28.47 6.40 -3.41
CA MET A 322 -29.56 6.66 -4.36
C MET A 322 -29.16 6.32 -5.80
N ILE A 323 -27.91 6.61 -6.19
CA ILE A 323 -27.37 6.23 -7.51
C ILE A 323 -27.31 4.71 -7.65
N ARG A 324 -26.71 4.01 -6.68
CA ARG A 324 -26.58 2.53 -6.75
C ARG A 324 -27.94 1.84 -6.66
N TRP A 325 -28.87 2.37 -5.87
CA TRP A 325 -30.23 1.86 -5.74
C TRP A 325 -31.01 2.01 -7.05
N THR A 326 -30.95 3.18 -7.68
CA THR A 326 -31.59 3.43 -8.98
C THR A 326 -31.04 2.48 -10.04
N ARG A 327 -29.71 2.28 -10.07
CA ARG A 327 -29.06 1.34 -10.97
C ARG A 327 -29.52 -0.10 -10.74
N LEU A 328 -29.70 -0.52 -9.50
CA LEU A 328 -30.24 -1.84 -9.15
C LEU A 328 -31.66 -2.04 -9.74
N LEU A 329 -32.54 -1.06 -9.57
CA LEU A 329 -33.91 -1.12 -10.11
C LEU A 329 -33.92 -1.17 -11.65
N GLN A 330 -33.08 -0.34 -12.29
CA GLN A 330 -32.97 -0.31 -13.74
C GLN A 330 -32.47 -1.65 -14.32
N ASN A 331 -31.48 -2.27 -13.69
CA ASN A 331 -30.97 -3.58 -14.12
C ASN A 331 -32.03 -4.66 -13.97
N THR A 332 -32.72 -4.70 -12.82
CA THR A 332 -33.82 -5.66 -12.59
C THR A 332 -34.91 -5.52 -13.64
N ALA A 333 -35.28 -4.28 -14.00
CA ALA A 333 -36.30 -4.03 -15.02
C ALA A 333 -35.87 -4.47 -16.43
N LYS A 334 -34.56 -4.46 -16.74
CA LYS A 334 -34.01 -4.98 -18.00
C LYS A 334 -34.04 -6.50 -18.03
N ASP A 335 -33.59 -7.16 -16.97
CA ASP A 335 -33.56 -8.62 -16.88
C ASP A 335 -34.97 -9.22 -17.06
N VAL A 336 -35.99 -8.60 -16.47
CA VAL A 336 -37.40 -9.02 -16.65
C VAL A 336 -37.86 -8.88 -18.11
N ARG A 337 -37.44 -7.83 -18.81
CA ARG A 337 -37.80 -7.62 -20.23
C ARG A 337 -37.15 -8.66 -21.13
N GLU A 338 -35.90 -9.02 -20.88
CA GLU A 338 -35.16 -10.02 -21.67
C GLU A 338 -35.72 -11.44 -21.46
N VAL A 339 -36.05 -11.80 -20.22
CA VAL A 339 -36.71 -13.08 -19.92
C VAL A 339 -38.08 -13.16 -20.60
N CYS A 340 -38.91 -12.13 -20.48
CA CYS A 340 -40.21 -12.08 -21.16
C CYS A 340 -40.07 -12.17 -22.69
N ALA A 341 -39.07 -11.52 -23.29
CA ALA A 341 -38.81 -11.59 -24.73
C ALA A 341 -38.35 -12.99 -25.17
N SER A 342 -37.49 -13.65 -24.39
CA SER A 342 -37.01 -15.01 -24.68
C SER A 342 -38.10 -16.08 -24.57
N VAL A 343 -39.02 -15.95 -23.61
CA VAL A 343 -40.18 -16.85 -23.47
C VAL A 343 -41.18 -16.62 -24.61
N PHE A 344 -41.35 -15.37 -25.04
CA PHE A 344 -42.20 -15.06 -26.20
C PHE A 344 -41.64 -15.66 -27.50
N LEU A 345 -40.32 -15.66 -27.69
CA LEU A 345 -39.66 -16.27 -28.86
C LEU A 345 -39.59 -17.80 -28.82
N GLN A 346 -39.91 -18.45 -27.69
CA GLN A 346 -40.02 -19.90 -27.59
C GLN A 346 -41.46 -20.41 -27.75
N LEU A 347 -42.44 -19.51 -27.65
CA LEU A 347 -43.88 -19.81 -27.76
C LEU A 347 -44.48 -19.48 -29.13
N PHE A 348 -43.68 -18.91 -30.04
CA PHE A 348 -43.98 -18.60 -31.43
C PHE A 348 -42.80 -19.03 -32.30
#